data_AF-A0A0R1S984-F1
#
_entry.id   AF-A0A0R1S984-F1
#
_cell.length_a   1.000
_cell.length_b   1.000
_cell.length_c   1.000
_cell.angle_alpha   90.00
_cell.angle_beta   90.00
_cell.angle_gamma   90.00
#
_symmetry.space_group_name_H-M   'P 1'
#
loop_
_entity.id
_entity.type
_entity.pdbx_description
1 polymer ?
#
loop_
_entity_poly.entity_id
_entity_poly.type
_entity_poly.pdbx_seq_one_letter_code
_entity_poly.pdbx_strand_id
1 'polypeptide(L)'
;MKTKKGAKIGILGFTAPYILTYPLMGWDIHLMQTEVPKALKRMKDAKCDAIILLSHLGVSMDRLLAKQYPEIDVIIGAHTHHLFVKGEMDNGVLLAAAGKYGHYVGTIDLQLDDHNKIVKKSAYTTATADLKEKKKDSEWIKAQIDRGNEILDDKKIAKLPFDLSTDFEDKHSFINEALQATQEYADADAAVLSSGLFLKDLSKGVITARNLHEAMPHAIHVMQTTLTGANVWRLVMEMEKNRSYLRRHLQKGMGFRGKIFGELVYRGITVDEKRNVYINGQELEFDKPYKLALLDHYLFVPFFPTIEIVGENKILYPKFIRNVIADYLSKKYPI
;
A
#
# COMPACT_ATOMS: atom_id res chain seq x y z
N MET A 1 30.90 -2.18 -2.61
CA MET A 1 31.36 -2.67 -3.94
C MET A 1 32.75 -2.12 -4.23
N LYS A 2 33.51 -2.72 -5.16
CA LYS A 2 34.82 -2.20 -5.62
C LYS A 2 34.77 -1.93 -7.12
N THR A 3 35.26 -0.79 -7.57
CA THR A 3 35.33 -0.46 -9.00
C THR A 3 36.50 -1.18 -9.67
N LYS A 4 36.52 -1.23 -11.01
CA LYS A 4 37.63 -1.82 -11.77
C LYS A 4 38.98 -1.17 -11.48
N LYS A 5 39.00 0.13 -11.15
CA LYS A 5 40.21 0.90 -10.78
C LYS A 5 40.54 0.85 -9.29
N GLY A 6 39.71 0.17 -8.49
CA GLY A 6 40.03 -0.14 -7.10
C GLY A 6 39.31 0.68 -6.04
N ALA A 7 38.60 1.75 -6.41
CA ALA A 7 37.80 2.55 -5.48
C ALA A 7 36.71 1.70 -4.79
N LYS A 8 36.55 1.89 -3.48
CA LYS A 8 35.56 1.24 -2.63
C LYS A 8 34.33 2.14 -2.47
N ILE A 9 33.20 1.70 -2.98
CA ILE A 9 31.92 2.42 -2.83
C ILE A 9 31.09 1.72 -1.76
N GLY A 10 30.76 2.45 -0.70
CA GLY A 10 29.82 2.05 0.34
C GLY A 10 28.39 2.31 -0.11
N ILE A 11 27.50 1.34 0.08
CA ILE A 11 26.07 1.49 -0.22
C ILE A 11 25.28 1.24 1.06
N LEU A 12 24.46 2.21 1.42
CA LEU A 12 23.55 2.17 2.55
C LEU A 12 22.11 2.09 2.05
N GLY A 13 21.23 1.45 2.82
CA GLY A 13 19.80 1.36 2.52
C GLY A 13 18.99 1.72 3.75
N PHE A 14 18.05 2.66 3.61
CA PHE A 14 17.11 3.04 4.66
C PHE A 14 15.69 3.12 4.10
N THR A 15 14.70 2.79 4.92
CA THR A 15 13.27 2.82 4.56
C THR A 15 12.46 3.53 5.62
N ALA A 16 11.33 4.13 5.21
CA ALA A 16 10.41 4.78 6.12
C ALA A 16 9.97 3.82 7.25
N PRO A 17 9.93 4.28 8.50
CA PRO A 17 9.59 3.44 9.64
C PRO A 17 8.06 3.25 9.68
N TYR A 18 7.54 2.21 9.03
CA TYR A 18 6.11 1.89 9.14
C TYR A 18 5.80 1.19 10.47
N ILE A 19 5.66 2.02 11.52
CA ILE A 19 5.49 1.61 12.93
C ILE A 19 4.32 0.66 13.13
N LEU A 20 3.23 0.85 12.38
CA LEU A 20 2.02 0.04 12.54
C LEU A 20 2.07 -1.32 11.83
N THR A 21 2.88 -1.47 10.78
CA THR A 21 2.78 -2.63 9.87
C THR A 21 4.02 -3.51 9.83
N TYR A 22 5.22 -2.97 10.02
CA TYR A 22 6.44 -3.79 10.08
C TYR A 22 6.47 -4.77 11.27
N PRO A 23 6.03 -4.40 12.50
CA PRO A 23 5.99 -5.36 13.61
C PRO A 23 5.05 -6.55 13.35
N LEU A 24 4.00 -6.37 12.54
CA LEU A 24 3.09 -7.45 12.13
C LEU A 24 3.79 -8.54 11.30
N MET A 25 4.92 -8.21 10.67
CA MET A 25 5.79 -9.15 9.94
C MET A 25 6.97 -9.65 10.80
N GLY A 26 6.99 -9.32 12.10
CA GLY A 26 8.10 -9.63 13.00
C GLY A 26 9.35 -8.78 12.75
N TRP A 27 9.21 -7.63 12.10
CA TRP A 27 10.35 -6.73 11.86
C TRP A 27 10.45 -5.69 12.97
N ASP A 28 11.65 -5.58 13.54
CA ASP A 28 11.97 -4.53 14.49
C ASP A 28 12.38 -3.24 13.75
N ILE A 29 11.94 -2.10 14.26
CA ILE A 29 12.15 -0.80 13.64
C ILE A 29 13.19 -0.04 14.44
N HIS A 30 14.33 0.18 13.82
CA HIS A 30 15.36 1.03 14.38
C HIS A 30 15.29 2.42 13.73
N LEU A 31 15.24 3.45 14.58
CA LEU A 31 15.14 4.82 14.11
C LEU A 31 16.44 5.30 13.47
N MET A 32 16.30 6.00 12.35
CA MET A 32 17.42 6.50 11.53
C MET A 32 18.38 7.40 12.30
N GLN A 33 17.90 8.19 13.25
CA GLN A 33 18.73 9.06 14.09
C GLN A 33 19.79 8.26 14.85
N THR A 34 19.49 7.00 15.16
CA THR A 34 20.41 6.09 15.86
C THR A 34 21.25 5.28 14.89
N GLU A 35 20.68 4.85 13.76
CA GLU A 35 21.34 3.90 12.86
C GLU A 35 22.21 4.55 11.77
N VAL A 36 21.89 5.77 11.31
CA VAL A 36 22.70 6.48 10.31
C VAL A 36 24.12 6.72 10.81
N PRO A 37 24.37 7.26 12.02
CA PRO A 37 25.74 7.46 12.52
C PRO A 37 26.54 6.16 12.63
N LYS A 38 25.90 5.07 13.08
CA LYS A 38 26.54 3.75 13.17
C LYS A 38 26.90 3.22 11.77
N ALA A 39 25.99 3.39 10.81
CA ALA A 39 26.20 2.96 9.44
C ALA A 39 27.34 3.73 8.75
N LEU A 40 27.40 5.05 8.94
CA LEU A 40 28.47 5.89 8.40
C LEU A 40 29.82 5.59 9.05
N LYS A 41 29.85 5.34 10.36
CA LYS A 41 31.06 4.84 11.04
C LYS A 41 31.55 3.53 10.42
N ARG A 42 30.67 2.56 10.14
CA ARG A 42 31.04 1.31 9.45
C ARG A 42 31.65 1.56 8.07
N MET A 43 31.11 2.51 7.31
CA MET A 43 31.65 2.88 5.99
C MET A 43 33.03 3.54 6.10
N LYS A 44 33.24 4.39 7.12
CA LYS A 44 34.54 4.99 7.42
C LYS A 44 35.57 3.94 7.85
N ASP A 45 35.20 3.03 8.75
CA ASP A 45 36.08 1.95 9.22
C ASP A 45 36.48 1.00 8.07
N ALA A 46 35.57 0.78 7.11
CA ALA A 46 35.84 0.02 5.88
C ALA A 46 36.73 0.77 4.85
N LYS A 47 37.02 2.06 5.11
CA LYS A 47 37.75 2.97 4.22
C LYS A 47 37.07 3.07 2.84
N CYS A 48 35.77 3.31 2.82
CA CYS A 48 35.05 3.62 1.59
C CYS A 48 35.49 4.99 1.05
N ASP A 49 35.74 5.04 -0.26
CA ASP A 49 36.14 6.25 -0.98
C ASP A 49 34.92 7.11 -1.38
N ALA A 50 33.74 6.47 -1.45
CA ALA A 50 32.47 7.15 -1.65
C ALA A 50 31.32 6.44 -0.92
N ILE A 51 30.32 7.19 -0.46
CA ILE A 51 29.14 6.66 0.24
C ILE A 51 27.87 7.03 -0.52
N ILE A 52 27.11 6.02 -0.94
CA ILE A 52 25.81 6.17 -1.59
C ILE A 52 24.73 5.68 -0.63
N LEU A 53 23.72 6.52 -0.40
CA LEU A 53 22.52 6.17 0.36
C LEU A 53 21.36 5.91 -0.60
N LEU A 54 20.85 4.67 -0.61
CA LEU A 54 19.56 4.32 -1.18
C LEU A 54 18.47 4.62 -0.15
N SER A 55 17.72 5.70 -0.36
CA SER A 55 16.74 6.19 0.60
C SER A 55 15.30 5.97 0.15
N HIS A 56 14.53 5.22 0.92
CA HIS A 56 13.07 5.18 0.86
C HIS A 56 12.46 5.97 2.04
N LEU A 57 13.03 7.13 2.38
CA LEU A 57 12.61 7.96 3.51
C LEU A 57 11.79 9.18 3.07
N GLY A 58 11.90 9.57 1.81
CA GLY A 58 11.20 10.70 1.22
C GLY A 58 12.02 11.99 1.21
N VAL A 59 11.72 12.85 0.23
CA VAL A 59 12.54 14.02 -0.12
C VAL A 59 12.88 14.94 1.05
N SER A 60 11.94 15.19 1.96
CA SER A 60 12.17 16.07 3.11
C SER A 60 13.23 15.51 4.05
N MET A 61 13.21 14.19 4.23
CA MET A 61 14.17 13.48 5.06
C MET A 61 15.51 13.33 4.35
N ASP A 62 15.50 13.11 3.04
CA ASP A 62 16.72 13.05 2.22
C ASP A 62 17.51 14.37 2.29
N ARG A 63 16.82 15.51 2.18
CA ARG A 63 17.42 16.84 2.36
C ARG A 63 17.94 17.08 3.78
N LEU A 64 17.23 16.59 4.80
CA LEU A 64 17.71 16.66 6.19
C LEU A 64 19.02 15.88 6.36
N LEU A 65 19.08 14.66 5.81
CA LEU A 65 20.27 13.81 5.86
C LEU A 65 21.45 14.43 5.11
N ALA A 66 21.21 15.00 3.92
CA ALA A 66 22.24 15.72 3.16
C ALA A 66 22.88 16.85 3.97
N LYS A 67 22.05 17.64 4.68
CA LYS A 67 22.54 18.72 5.54
C LYS A 67 23.32 18.21 6.75
N GLN A 68 22.85 17.15 7.40
CA GLN A 68 23.42 16.67 8.65
C GLN A 68 24.67 15.80 8.47
N TYR A 69 24.77 15.06 7.36
CA TYR A 69 25.80 14.06 7.13
C TYR A 69 26.52 14.30 5.79
N PRO A 70 27.39 15.33 5.71
CA PRO A 70 28.14 15.64 4.49
C PRO A 70 29.16 14.56 4.11
N GLU A 71 29.39 13.54 4.95
CA GLU A 71 30.13 12.34 4.56
C GLU A 71 29.39 11.44 3.56
N ILE A 72 28.08 11.64 3.35
CA ILE A 72 27.33 10.97 2.29
C ILE A 72 27.62 11.67 0.97
N ASP A 73 27.99 10.93 -0.06
CA ASP A 73 28.29 11.55 -1.35
C ASP A 73 27.06 11.73 -2.22
N VAL A 74 26.18 10.74 -2.20
CA VAL A 74 24.98 10.68 -3.05
C VAL A 74 23.81 10.10 -2.25
N ILE A 75 22.65 10.73 -2.35
CA ILE A 75 21.37 10.16 -1.87
C ILE A 75 20.49 9.87 -3.09
N ILE A 76 20.13 8.61 -3.27
CA ILE A 76 19.17 8.17 -4.28
C ILE A 76 17.81 8.02 -3.58
N GLY A 77 16.97 9.04 -3.72
CA GLY A 77 15.70 9.18 -3.03
C GLY A 77 14.53 8.45 -3.70
N ALA A 78 13.61 7.96 -2.88
CA ALA A 78 12.36 7.28 -3.25
C ALA A 78 11.21 7.74 -2.34
N HIS A 79 10.18 6.91 -2.15
CA HIS A 79 8.99 7.14 -1.32
C HIS A 79 8.02 8.22 -1.81
N THR A 80 8.46 9.46 -1.99
CA THR A 80 7.58 10.60 -2.35
C THR A 80 7.39 10.79 -3.86
N HIS A 81 7.98 9.92 -4.69
CA HIS A 81 7.87 9.96 -6.16
C HIS A 81 8.31 11.29 -6.80
N HIS A 82 9.22 12.01 -6.15
CA HIS A 82 9.77 13.27 -6.66
C HIS A 82 10.80 13.02 -7.78
N LEU A 83 11.03 14.03 -8.61
CA LEU A 83 11.94 13.98 -9.76
C LEU A 83 12.97 15.10 -9.64
N PHE A 84 14.25 14.73 -9.70
CA PHE A 84 15.36 15.68 -9.82
C PHE A 84 16.02 15.52 -11.19
N VAL A 85 15.52 16.24 -12.19
CA VAL A 85 15.95 16.11 -13.60
C VAL A 85 17.46 16.28 -13.79
N LYS A 86 18.12 17.10 -12.96
CA LYS A 86 19.58 17.34 -12.98
C LYS A 86 20.25 17.02 -11.63
N GLY A 87 19.58 16.25 -10.77
CA GLY A 87 19.93 16.17 -9.35
C GLY A 87 19.71 17.48 -8.60
N GLU A 88 19.96 17.45 -7.30
CA GLU A 88 19.97 18.61 -6.39
C GLU A 88 21.24 18.51 -5.54
N MET A 89 21.99 19.59 -5.38
CA MET A 89 23.20 19.60 -4.54
C MET A 89 22.90 20.32 -3.23
N ASP A 90 23.11 19.65 -2.10
CA ASP A 90 22.95 20.23 -0.76
C ASP A 90 24.11 19.79 0.14
N ASN A 91 24.81 20.75 0.74
CA ASN A 91 25.96 20.53 1.62
C ASN A 91 27.04 19.56 1.06
N GLY A 92 27.29 19.59 -0.24
CA GLY A 92 28.27 18.69 -0.91
C GLY A 92 27.75 17.28 -1.21
N VAL A 93 26.48 17.00 -0.87
CA VAL A 93 25.77 15.75 -1.14
C VAL A 93 24.90 15.92 -2.38
N LEU A 94 25.02 14.98 -3.33
CA LEU A 94 24.18 14.97 -4.53
C LEU A 94 22.91 14.16 -4.27
N LEU A 95 21.75 14.81 -4.24
CA LEU A 95 20.44 14.17 -4.22
C LEU A 95 19.98 13.85 -5.64
N ALA A 96 19.49 12.64 -5.85
CA ALA A 96 18.97 12.17 -7.14
C ALA A 96 17.67 11.38 -6.92
N ALA A 97 16.69 11.58 -7.80
CA ALA A 97 15.44 10.83 -7.79
C ALA A 97 14.83 10.83 -9.19
N ALA A 98 14.29 9.68 -9.61
CA ALA A 98 13.79 9.45 -10.97
C ALA A 98 12.25 9.31 -11.05
N GLY A 99 11.51 10.01 -10.18
CA GLY A 99 10.05 10.00 -10.21
C GLY A 99 9.45 8.65 -9.82
N LYS A 100 8.53 8.13 -10.64
CA LYS A 100 7.80 6.88 -10.41
C LYS A 100 7.48 6.14 -11.70
N TYR A 101 7.06 4.88 -11.56
CA TYR A 101 6.52 4.03 -12.63
C TYR A 101 7.46 3.80 -13.81
N GLY A 102 8.77 3.98 -13.59
CA GLY A 102 9.75 3.86 -14.66
C GLY A 102 9.60 4.93 -15.76
N HIS A 103 8.97 6.08 -15.47
CA HIS A 103 8.89 7.19 -16.44
C HIS A 103 10.26 7.81 -16.75
N TYR A 104 11.21 7.65 -15.84
CA TYR A 104 12.57 8.14 -15.99
C TYR A 104 13.58 7.08 -15.53
N VAL A 105 14.74 7.08 -16.19
CA VAL A 105 15.95 6.40 -15.73
C VAL A 105 16.95 7.46 -15.28
N GLY A 106 17.45 7.35 -14.05
CA GLY A 106 18.47 8.25 -13.52
C GLY A 106 19.88 7.78 -13.86
N THR A 107 20.73 8.71 -14.30
CA THR A 107 22.18 8.53 -14.44
C THR A 107 22.88 9.42 -13.42
N ILE A 108 23.83 8.84 -12.69
CA ILE A 108 24.69 9.57 -11.76
C ILE A 108 26.14 9.34 -12.18
N ASP A 109 26.85 10.44 -12.43
CA ASP A 109 28.26 10.45 -12.79
C ASP A 109 29.09 10.93 -11.60
N LEU A 110 30.00 10.07 -11.14
CA LEU A 110 31.00 10.38 -10.12
C LEU A 110 32.39 10.31 -10.76
N GLN A 111 33.10 11.43 -10.76
CA GLN A 111 34.48 11.48 -11.21
C GLN A 111 35.40 11.40 -9.99
N LEU A 112 36.29 10.41 -9.99
CA LEU A 112 37.29 10.20 -8.95
C LEU A 112 38.69 10.49 -9.51
N ASP A 113 39.58 11.04 -8.70
CA ASP A 113 41.00 11.21 -9.02
C ASP A 113 41.81 9.92 -8.82
N ASP A 114 43.13 9.98 -9.04
CA ASP A 114 44.04 8.83 -8.89
C ASP A 114 44.18 8.33 -7.44
N HIS A 115 43.72 9.14 -6.46
CA HIS A 115 43.65 8.79 -5.04
C HIS A 115 42.24 8.33 -4.64
N ASN A 116 41.37 8.04 -5.61
CA ASN A 116 39.96 7.67 -5.46
C ASN A 116 39.09 8.74 -4.79
N LYS A 117 39.54 10.00 -4.70
CA LYS A 117 38.73 11.07 -4.13
C LYS A 117 37.76 11.60 -5.17
N ILE A 118 36.48 11.79 -4.80
CA ILE A 118 35.50 12.41 -5.69
C ILE A 118 35.87 13.88 -5.94
N VAL A 119 36.01 14.24 -7.21
CA VAL A 119 36.29 15.61 -7.67
C VAL A 119 35.11 16.25 -8.39
N LYS A 120 34.17 15.46 -8.91
CA LYS A 120 32.94 15.96 -9.54
C LYS A 120 31.79 14.98 -9.37
N LYS A 121 30.59 15.53 -9.15
CA LYS A 121 29.32 14.81 -9.04
C LYS A 121 28.30 15.47 -9.97
N SER A 122 27.57 14.68 -10.74
CA SER A 122 26.40 15.15 -11.50
C SER A 122 25.36 14.06 -11.62
N ALA A 123 24.10 14.44 -11.77
CA ALA A 123 23.04 13.52 -12.11
C ALA A 123 22.17 14.10 -13.22
N TYR A 124 21.53 13.24 -13.98
CA TYR A 124 20.45 13.62 -14.86
C TYR A 124 19.47 12.46 -15.02
N THR A 125 18.28 12.75 -15.55
CA THR A 125 17.30 11.72 -15.88
C THR A 125 17.00 11.70 -17.37
N THR A 126 16.83 10.51 -17.93
CA THR A 126 16.31 10.30 -19.28
C THR A 126 14.88 9.82 -19.19
N ALA A 127 13.95 10.47 -19.89
CA ALA A 127 12.58 9.99 -19.97
C ALA A 127 12.54 8.67 -20.74
N THR A 128 11.88 7.65 -20.21
CA THR A 128 11.83 6.34 -20.86
C THR A 128 11.01 6.35 -22.14
N ALA A 129 10.07 7.29 -22.26
CA ALA A 129 9.33 7.53 -23.49
C ALA A 129 10.22 7.94 -24.68
N ASP A 130 11.41 8.50 -24.41
CA ASP A 130 12.36 8.90 -25.45
C ASP A 130 13.31 7.74 -25.84
N LEU A 131 13.28 6.62 -25.11
CA LEU A 131 14.12 5.46 -25.38
C LEU A 131 13.47 4.58 -26.43
N LYS A 132 14.30 4.05 -27.35
CA LYS A 132 13.84 3.13 -28.38
C LYS A 132 13.45 1.78 -27.78
N GLU A 133 12.18 1.42 -27.91
CA GLU A 133 11.68 0.08 -27.59
C GLU A 133 12.28 -0.96 -28.55
N LYS A 134 12.69 -2.12 -28.00
CA LYS A 134 13.11 -3.28 -28.79
C LYS A 134 11.93 -4.24 -28.92
N LYS A 135 11.82 -4.92 -30.07
CA LYS A 135 10.78 -5.95 -30.30
C LYS A 135 10.70 -7.01 -29.17
N LYS A 136 11.86 -7.36 -28.58
CA LYS A 136 11.94 -8.32 -27.47
C LYS A 136 11.30 -7.82 -26.18
N ASP A 137 11.12 -6.51 -26.02
CA ASP A 137 10.56 -5.93 -24.79
C ASP A 137 9.08 -6.30 -24.67
N SER A 138 8.29 -6.08 -25.72
CA SER A 138 6.86 -6.44 -25.73
C SER A 138 6.65 -7.96 -25.62
N GLU A 139 7.51 -8.77 -26.29
CA GLU A 139 7.50 -10.24 -26.17
C GLU A 139 7.79 -10.69 -24.72
N TRP A 140 8.80 -10.10 -24.07
CA TRP A 140 9.16 -10.42 -22.70
C TRP A 140 8.06 -10.01 -21.71
N ILE A 141 7.49 -8.81 -21.86
CA ILE A 141 6.38 -8.30 -21.03
C ILE A 141 5.18 -9.25 -21.14
N LYS A 142 4.78 -9.62 -22.36
CA LYS A 142 3.68 -10.55 -22.57
C LYS A 142 3.95 -11.88 -21.89
N ALA A 143 5.15 -12.44 -22.04
CA ALA A 143 5.52 -13.71 -21.42
C ALA A 143 5.45 -13.66 -19.88
N GLN A 144 5.83 -12.53 -19.25
CA GLN A 144 5.70 -12.39 -17.79
C GLN A 144 4.23 -12.28 -17.35
N ILE A 145 3.40 -11.57 -18.11
CA ILE A 145 1.95 -11.45 -17.84
C ILE A 145 1.27 -12.82 -18.00
N ASP A 146 1.55 -13.53 -19.09
CA ASP A 146 1.00 -14.86 -19.35
C ASP A 146 1.39 -15.83 -18.23
N ARG A 147 2.67 -15.87 -17.85
CA ARG A 147 3.13 -16.71 -16.74
C ARG A 147 2.44 -16.38 -15.41
N GLY A 148 2.26 -15.08 -15.11
CA GLY A 148 1.55 -14.66 -13.91
C GLY A 148 0.08 -15.10 -13.92
N ASN A 149 -0.58 -15.01 -15.08
CA ASN A 149 -1.95 -15.46 -15.27
C ASN A 149 -2.07 -16.98 -15.15
N GLU A 150 -1.16 -17.75 -15.74
CA GLU A 150 -1.13 -19.23 -15.63
C GLU A 150 -1.06 -19.66 -14.16
N ILE A 151 -0.17 -19.07 -13.36
CA ILE A 151 -0.04 -19.35 -11.91
C ILE A 151 -1.36 -19.08 -11.17
N LEU A 152 -2.06 -18.01 -11.54
CA LEU A 152 -3.31 -17.62 -10.91
C LEU A 152 -4.51 -18.46 -11.39
N ASP A 153 -4.50 -18.91 -12.64
CA ASP A 153 -5.52 -19.76 -13.25
C ASP A 153 -5.46 -21.19 -12.71
N ASP A 154 -4.26 -21.72 -12.44
CA ASP A 154 -4.08 -23.04 -11.84
C ASP A 154 -4.70 -23.14 -10.43
N LYS A 155 -4.80 -22.01 -9.71
CA LYS A 155 -5.40 -21.96 -8.38
C LYS A 155 -6.91 -21.78 -8.45
N LYS A 156 -7.64 -22.89 -8.55
CA LYS A 156 -9.12 -22.93 -8.45
C LYS A 156 -9.57 -22.67 -7.01
N ILE A 157 -10.60 -21.84 -6.83
CA ILE A 157 -11.08 -21.37 -5.53
C ILE A 157 -12.45 -21.92 -5.18
N ALA A 158 -13.43 -21.78 -6.08
CA ALA A 158 -14.83 -22.08 -5.83
C ALA A 158 -15.58 -22.37 -7.13
N LYS A 159 -16.80 -22.90 -7.05
CA LYS A 159 -17.69 -23.09 -8.19
C LYS A 159 -19.02 -22.36 -7.97
N LEU A 160 -19.15 -21.16 -8.51
CA LEU A 160 -20.32 -20.31 -8.31
C LEU A 160 -21.55 -20.85 -9.06
N PRO A 161 -22.74 -20.91 -8.43
CA PRO A 161 -23.98 -21.33 -9.08
C PRO A 161 -24.65 -20.23 -9.93
N PHE A 162 -24.25 -18.98 -9.74
CA PHE A 162 -24.75 -17.77 -10.41
C PHE A 162 -23.63 -16.74 -10.53
N ASP A 163 -23.84 -15.70 -11.33
CA ASP A 163 -22.91 -14.56 -11.41
C ASP A 163 -22.97 -13.75 -10.11
N LEU A 164 -21.83 -13.28 -9.62
CA LEU A 164 -21.76 -12.28 -8.55
C LEU A 164 -21.54 -10.90 -9.16
N SER A 165 -22.53 -10.03 -9.01
CA SER A 165 -22.55 -8.69 -9.62
C SER A 165 -21.81 -7.66 -8.76
N THR A 166 -21.14 -6.71 -9.42
CA THR A 166 -20.58 -5.51 -8.79
C THR A 166 -21.64 -4.48 -8.40
N ASP A 167 -22.87 -4.62 -8.89
CA ASP A 167 -24.01 -3.89 -8.37
C ASP A 167 -24.30 -4.33 -6.92
N PHE A 168 -24.29 -3.36 -6.00
CA PHE A 168 -24.50 -3.62 -4.59
C PHE A 168 -25.96 -3.85 -4.22
N GLU A 169 -26.90 -3.49 -5.11
CA GLU A 169 -28.34 -3.71 -4.93
C GLU A 169 -28.82 -5.03 -5.54
N ASP A 170 -27.97 -5.72 -6.31
CA ASP A 170 -28.31 -6.99 -6.94
C ASP A 170 -28.54 -8.12 -5.92
N LYS A 171 -29.47 -9.02 -6.22
CA LYS A 171 -29.78 -10.19 -5.39
C LYS A 171 -28.54 -11.07 -5.12
N HIS A 172 -27.65 -11.17 -6.10
CA HIS A 172 -26.39 -11.90 -6.07
C HIS A 172 -25.21 -10.92 -6.04
N SER A 173 -25.27 -9.92 -5.17
CA SER A 173 -24.22 -8.93 -5.04
C SER A 173 -22.90 -9.51 -4.49
N PHE A 174 -21.79 -9.20 -5.17
CA PHE A 174 -20.46 -9.61 -4.78
C PHE A 174 -20.02 -8.96 -3.46
N ILE A 175 -20.36 -7.69 -3.22
CA ILE A 175 -19.98 -7.00 -1.98
C ILE A 175 -20.72 -7.59 -0.76
N ASN A 176 -21.93 -8.12 -0.92
CA ASN A 176 -22.66 -8.74 0.18
C ASN A 176 -22.00 -10.06 0.64
N GLU A 177 -21.52 -10.88 -0.31
CA GLU A 177 -20.71 -12.06 0.01
C GLU A 177 -19.39 -11.66 0.70
N ALA A 178 -18.75 -10.59 0.21
CA ALA A 178 -17.51 -10.08 0.78
C ALA A 178 -17.67 -9.48 2.18
N LEU A 179 -18.79 -8.79 2.45
CA LEU A 179 -19.14 -8.27 3.77
C LEU A 179 -19.29 -9.40 4.78
N GLN A 180 -19.99 -10.48 4.39
CA GLN A 180 -20.12 -11.66 5.22
C GLN A 180 -18.76 -12.32 5.49
N ALA A 181 -17.96 -12.55 4.45
CA ALA A 181 -16.61 -13.11 4.59
C ALA A 181 -15.73 -12.27 5.53
N THR A 182 -15.78 -10.94 5.38
CA THR A 182 -15.01 -9.99 6.18
C THR A 182 -15.46 -9.99 7.63
N GLN A 183 -16.77 -10.00 7.88
CA GLN A 183 -17.35 -10.07 9.22
C GLN A 183 -16.95 -11.37 9.95
N GLU A 184 -17.09 -12.51 9.27
CA GLU A 184 -16.76 -13.84 9.84
C GLU A 184 -15.26 -13.96 10.12
N TYR A 185 -14.41 -13.53 9.18
CA TYR A 185 -12.96 -13.59 9.35
C TYR A 185 -12.47 -12.69 10.49
N ALA A 186 -13.13 -11.55 10.69
CA ALA A 186 -12.78 -10.61 11.74
C ALA A 186 -13.44 -10.91 13.08
N ASP A 187 -14.30 -11.93 13.23
CA ASP A 187 -15.09 -12.15 14.46
C ASP A 187 -15.74 -10.85 14.97
N ALA A 188 -16.56 -10.23 14.11
CA ALA A 188 -17.07 -8.88 14.33
C ALA A 188 -18.62 -8.81 14.33
N ASP A 189 -19.15 -7.84 15.06
CA ASP A 189 -20.60 -7.61 15.20
C ASP A 189 -21.23 -7.04 13.91
N ALA A 190 -20.45 -6.27 13.15
CA ALA A 190 -20.85 -5.65 11.90
C ALA A 190 -19.65 -5.49 10.96
N ALA A 191 -19.92 -5.24 9.68
CA ALA A 191 -18.88 -5.00 8.68
C ALA A 191 -19.23 -3.85 7.73
N VAL A 192 -18.20 -3.16 7.24
CA VAL A 192 -18.33 -2.09 6.26
C VAL A 192 -17.31 -2.27 5.15
N LEU A 193 -17.79 -2.31 3.91
CA LEU A 193 -16.95 -2.34 2.71
C LEU A 193 -17.37 -1.22 1.77
N SER A 194 -16.49 -0.87 0.83
CA SER A 194 -16.79 0.11 -0.19
C SER A 194 -16.93 -0.54 -1.56
N SER A 195 -17.95 -0.15 -2.33
CA SER A 195 -18.23 -0.76 -3.63
C SER A 195 -17.11 -0.53 -4.66
N GLY A 196 -16.29 0.52 -4.51
CA GLY A 196 -15.13 0.74 -5.38
C GLY A 196 -14.00 -0.29 -5.25
N LEU A 197 -14.13 -1.23 -4.31
CA LEU A 197 -13.24 -2.40 -4.19
C LEU A 197 -13.53 -3.50 -5.22
N PHE A 198 -14.66 -3.42 -5.93
CA PHE A 198 -15.13 -4.47 -6.82
C PHE A 198 -15.14 -3.93 -8.26
N LEU A 199 -14.14 -4.32 -9.04
CA LEU A 199 -13.87 -3.76 -10.37
C LEU A 199 -14.49 -4.57 -11.51
N LYS A 200 -14.81 -5.84 -11.26
CA LYS A 200 -15.42 -6.75 -12.21
C LYS A 200 -16.34 -7.74 -11.50
N ASP A 201 -17.36 -8.17 -12.21
CA ASP A 201 -18.24 -9.27 -11.78
C ASP A 201 -17.46 -10.60 -11.76
N LEU A 202 -17.96 -11.58 -11.00
CA LEU A 202 -17.50 -12.96 -11.08
C LEU A 202 -18.56 -13.80 -11.78
N SER A 203 -18.23 -14.36 -12.93
CA SER A 203 -19.17 -15.22 -13.67
C SER A 203 -19.40 -16.56 -12.96
N LYS A 204 -20.60 -17.11 -13.14
CA LYS A 204 -20.97 -18.47 -12.79
C LYS A 204 -19.94 -19.46 -13.30
N GLY A 205 -19.64 -20.48 -12.49
CA GLY A 205 -18.69 -21.53 -12.83
C GLY A 205 -17.46 -21.52 -11.93
N VAL A 206 -16.38 -22.13 -12.40
CA VAL A 206 -15.14 -22.23 -11.62
C VAL A 206 -14.45 -20.88 -11.57
N ILE A 207 -14.27 -20.38 -10.34
CA ILE A 207 -13.52 -19.16 -10.05
C ILE A 207 -12.09 -19.51 -9.70
N THR A 208 -11.14 -18.85 -10.36
CA THR A 208 -9.71 -18.97 -10.09
C THR A 208 -9.20 -17.78 -9.27
N ALA A 209 -7.97 -17.88 -8.76
CA ALA A 209 -7.31 -16.75 -8.12
C ALA A 209 -7.13 -15.56 -9.08
N ARG A 210 -7.06 -15.81 -10.40
CA ARG A 210 -7.01 -14.75 -11.42
C ARG A 210 -8.29 -13.95 -11.44
N ASN A 211 -9.46 -14.62 -11.45
CA ASN A 211 -10.75 -13.92 -11.47
C ASN A 211 -10.87 -12.98 -10.27
N LEU A 212 -10.50 -13.46 -9.06
CA LEU A 212 -10.51 -12.62 -7.86
C LEU A 212 -9.46 -11.51 -7.88
N HIS A 213 -8.28 -11.76 -8.44
CA HIS A 213 -7.25 -10.72 -8.55
C HIS A 213 -7.67 -9.61 -9.51
N GLU A 214 -8.30 -9.94 -10.64
CA GLU A 214 -8.80 -8.95 -11.60
C GLU A 214 -10.01 -8.18 -11.06
N ALA A 215 -10.90 -8.86 -10.32
CA ALA A 215 -12.07 -8.22 -9.72
C ALA A 215 -11.71 -7.35 -8.49
N MET A 216 -10.69 -7.74 -7.71
CA MET A 216 -10.29 -7.05 -6.48
C MET A 216 -8.75 -6.99 -6.32
N PRO A 217 -8.04 -6.16 -7.11
CA PRO A 217 -6.57 -6.11 -7.14
C PRO A 217 -5.94 -5.39 -5.93
N HIS A 218 -6.68 -5.19 -4.86
CA HIS A 218 -6.28 -4.35 -3.74
C HIS A 218 -5.28 -5.02 -2.82
N ALA A 219 -4.23 -4.28 -2.44
CA ALA A 219 -3.30 -4.67 -1.38
C ALA A 219 -3.78 -4.07 -0.06
N ILE A 220 -4.96 -4.53 0.39
CA ILE A 220 -5.71 -4.07 1.56
C ILE A 220 -6.00 -5.28 2.44
N HIS A 221 -5.87 -5.13 3.76
CA HIS A 221 -6.18 -6.18 4.73
C HIS A 221 -7.49 -5.88 5.44
N VAL A 222 -8.15 -6.94 5.91
CA VAL A 222 -9.24 -6.81 6.88
C VAL A 222 -8.65 -6.30 8.19
N MET A 223 -9.36 -5.40 8.86
CA MET A 223 -9.00 -4.85 10.15
C MET A 223 -10.20 -4.98 11.09
N GLN A 224 -9.98 -5.54 12.27
CA GLN A 224 -10.98 -5.48 13.35
C GLN A 224 -10.75 -4.18 14.12
N THR A 225 -11.80 -3.39 14.30
CA THR A 225 -11.76 -2.14 15.07
C THR A 225 -12.78 -2.23 16.21
N THR A 226 -12.32 -2.11 17.46
CA THR A 226 -13.20 -2.06 18.63
C THR A 226 -13.47 -0.61 19.02
N LEU A 227 -14.74 -0.27 19.20
CA LEU A 227 -15.22 1.07 19.60
C LEU A 227 -16.35 0.96 20.62
N THR A 228 -16.49 1.95 21.51
CA THR A 228 -17.71 2.12 22.31
C THR A 228 -18.90 2.49 21.43
N GLY A 229 -20.13 2.21 21.84
CA GLY A 229 -21.34 2.55 21.07
C GLY A 229 -21.42 4.04 20.70
N ALA A 230 -21.03 4.94 21.58
CA ALA A 230 -20.95 6.38 21.27
C ALA A 230 -19.98 6.66 20.09
N ASN A 231 -18.85 5.95 20.03
CA ASN A 231 -17.90 6.10 18.93
C ASN A 231 -18.31 5.34 17.67
N VAL A 232 -19.04 4.22 17.78
CA VAL A 232 -19.68 3.58 16.62
C VAL A 232 -20.68 4.55 15.99
N TRP A 233 -21.52 5.19 16.80
CA TRP A 233 -22.44 6.22 16.32
C TRP A 233 -21.68 7.34 15.61
N ARG A 234 -20.61 7.86 16.21
CA ARG A 234 -19.78 8.92 15.61
C ARG A 234 -19.18 8.49 14.27
N LEU A 235 -18.63 7.29 14.18
CA LEU A 235 -18.09 6.72 12.94
C LEU A 235 -19.17 6.59 11.86
N VAL A 236 -20.34 6.06 12.22
CA VAL A 236 -21.46 5.94 11.27
C VAL A 236 -21.93 7.31 10.80
N MET A 237 -21.97 8.33 11.67
CA MET A 237 -22.28 9.70 11.24
C MET A 237 -21.20 10.30 10.33
N GLU A 238 -19.92 10.01 10.56
CA GLU A 238 -18.83 10.38 9.63
C GLU A 238 -19.05 9.72 8.26
N MET A 239 -19.43 8.44 8.24
CA MET A 239 -19.74 7.71 7.02
C MET A 239 -20.96 8.29 6.28
N GLU A 240 -22.08 8.50 6.97
CA GLU A 240 -23.29 9.09 6.38
C GLU A 240 -23.04 10.50 5.82
N LYS A 241 -22.30 11.33 6.56
CA LYS A 241 -21.94 12.68 6.13
C LYS A 241 -21.09 12.66 4.86
N ASN A 242 -20.15 11.72 4.73
CA ASN A 242 -19.25 11.63 3.59
C ASN A 242 -19.82 10.82 2.42
N ARG A 243 -20.88 10.02 2.62
CA ARG A 243 -21.43 9.06 1.64
C ARG A 243 -21.60 9.63 0.23
N SER A 244 -22.32 10.76 0.11
CA SER A 244 -22.58 11.41 -1.19
C SER A 244 -21.32 11.92 -1.91
N TYR A 245 -20.29 12.27 -1.15
CA TYR A 245 -18.98 12.67 -1.70
C TYR A 245 -18.20 11.44 -2.16
N LEU A 246 -18.13 10.40 -1.33
CA LEU A 246 -17.36 9.18 -1.57
C LEU A 246 -17.82 8.41 -2.82
N ARG A 247 -19.12 8.43 -3.13
CA ARG A 247 -19.70 7.87 -4.37
C ARG A 247 -19.02 8.33 -5.65
N ARG A 248 -18.39 9.51 -5.64
CA ARG A 248 -17.73 10.11 -6.81
C ARG A 248 -16.26 10.47 -6.57
N HIS A 249 -15.76 10.27 -5.36
CA HIS A 249 -14.41 10.63 -4.99
C HIS A 249 -13.40 9.70 -5.67
N LEU A 250 -12.47 10.27 -6.45
CA LEU A 250 -11.37 9.52 -7.03
C LEU A 250 -10.37 9.11 -5.95
N GLN A 251 -10.36 7.83 -5.59
CA GLN A 251 -9.48 7.29 -4.56
C GLN A 251 -8.22 6.69 -5.19
N LYS A 252 -7.04 7.07 -4.67
CA LYS A 252 -5.75 6.51 -5.08
C LYS A 252 -4.84 6.29 -3.87
N GLY A 253 -3.94 5.30 -3.97
CA GLY A 253 -2.94 5.00 -2.93
C GLY A 253 -3.47 4.10 -1.81
N MET A 254 -2.65 3.88 -0.78
CA MET A 254 -3.02 3.12 0.44
C MET A 254 -3.64 1.75 0.14
N GLY A 255 -2.99 0.96 -0.73
CA GLY A 255 -3.48 -0.36 -1.13
C GLY A 255 -4.65 -0.37 -2.13
N PHE A 256 -5.38 0.74 -2.26
CA PHE A 256 -6.51 0.87 -3.17
C PHE A 256 -6.07 0.95 -4.63
N ARG A 257 -6.87 0.32 -5.51
CA ARG A 257 -6.58 0.14 -6.95
C ARG A 257 -7.80 0.38 -7.84
N GLY A 258 -8.92 0.80 -7.25
CA GLY A 258 -10.11 1.19 -7.98
C GLY A 258 -10.00 2.61 -8.53
N LYS A 259 -11.08 3.08 -9.15
CA LYS A 259 -11.14 4.44 -9.72
C LYS A 259 -11.74 5.44 -8.73
N ILE A 260 -12.89 5.09 -8.17
CA ILE A 260 -13.63 5.86 -7.16
C ILE A 260 -13.70 5.09 -5.85
N PHE A 261 -13.85 5.79 -4.72
CA PHE A 261 -14.09 5.14 -3.43
C PHE A 261 -15.37 4.29 -3.50
N GLY A 262 -16.47 4.89 -3.92
CA GLY A 262 -17.74 4.20 -4.17
C GLY A 262 -18.71 4.31 -2.98
N GLU A 263 -19.67 3.40 -2.94
CA GLU A 263 -20.70 3.35 -1.90
C GLU A 263 -20.19 2.66 -0.66
N LEU A 264 -20.52 3.17 0.53
CA LEU A 264 -20.31 2.45 1.78
C LEU A 264 -21.46 1.46 2.00
N VAL A 265 -21.19 0.16 1.92
CA VAL A 265 -22.19 -0.87 2.13
C VAL A 265 -21.99 -1.48 3.50
N TYR A 266 -23.07 -1.55 4.26
CA TYR A 266 -23.07 -2.02 5.63
C TYR A 266 -23.65 -3.43 5.73
N ARG A 267 -23.07 -4.20 6.65
CA ARG A 267 -23.65 -5.45 7.14
C ARG A 267 -23.79 -5.37 8.65
N GLY A 268 -25.01 -5.61 9.13
CA GLY A 268 -25.32 -5.54 10.55
C GLY A 268 -25.49 -4.13 11.11
N ILE A 269 -25.36 -3.07 10.29
CA ILE A 269 -25.60 -1.67 10.70
C ILE A 269 -26.83 -1.14 9.98
N THR A 270 -27.77 -0.57 10.72
CA THR A 270 -28.86 0.24 10.16
C THR A 270 -28.92 1.60 10.84
N VAL A 271 -29.40 2.60 10.10
CA VAL A 271 -29.58 3.97 10.59
C VAL A 271 -31.01 4.38 10.29
N ASP A 272 -31.73 4.87 11.29
CA ASP A 272 -33.09 5.40 11.08
C ASP A 272 -33.07 6.89 10.70
N GLU A 273 -34.24 7.44 10.40
CA GLU A 273 -34.40 8.86 10.02
C GLU A 273 -33.99 9.83 11.14
N LYS A 274 -34.01 9.38 12.40
CA LYS A 274 -33.60 10.15 13.58
C LYS A 274 -32.10 10.02 13.87
N ARG A 275 -31.37 9.28 13.03
CA ARG A 275 -29.94 8.96 13.20
C ARG A 275 -29.64 8.09 14.40
N ASN A 276 -30.61 7.29 14.88
CA ASN A 276 -30.27 6.19 15.77
C ASN A 276 -29.61 5.10 14.95
N VAL A 277 -28.59 4.46 15.54
CA VAL A 277 -27.81 3.41 14.89
C VAL A 277 -28.10 2.11 15.60
N TYR A 278 -28.31 1.05 14.82
CA TYR A 278 -28.61 -0.29 15.31
C TYR A 278 -27.54 -1.26 14.82
N ILE A 279 -27.11 -2.15 15.71
CA ILE A 279 -26.25 -3.29 15.39
C ILE A 279 -27.08 -4.56 15.47
N ASN A 280 -27.22 -5.27 14.35
CA ASN A 280 -28.03 -6.49 14.22
C ASN A 280 -29.47 -6.32 14.76
N GLY A 281 -30.06 -5.15 14.52
CA GLY A 281 -31.42 -4.81 14.94
C GLY A 281 -31.56 -4.31 16.38
N GLN A 282 -30.48 -4.25 17.16
CA GLN A 282 -30.47 -3.68 18.51
C GLN A 282 -29.90 -2.27 18.50
N GLU A 283 -30.58 -1.31 19.12
CA GLU A 283 -30.09 0.07 19.23
C GLU A 283 -28.76 0.10 19.99
N LEU A 284 -27.84 0.99 19.58
CA LEU A 284 -26.55 1.12 20.22
C LEU A 284 -26.67 1.51 21.70
N GLU A 285 -25.99 0.77 22.56
CA GLU A 285 -25.72 1.14 23.94
C GLU A 285 -24.39 1.91 23.98
N PHE A 286 -24.40 3.16 24.45
CA PHE A 286 -23.27 4.08 24.22
C PHE A 286 -21.94 3.65 24.88
N ASP A 287 -22.00 2.97 26.02
CA ASP A 287 -20.81 2.53 26.75
C ASP A 287 -20.36 1.10 26.39
N LYS A 288 -21.20 0.35 25.67
CA LYS A 288 -20.90 -1.03 25.28
C LYS A 288 -19.85 -1.05 24.16
N PRO A 289 -18.83 -1.93 24.23
CA PRO A 289 -17.90 -2.11 23.13
C PRO A 289 -18.53 -2.93 22.00
N TYR A 290 -18.21 -2.55 20.76
CA TYR A 290 -18.59 -3.25 19.54
C TYR A 290 -17.35 -3.46 18.66
N LYS A 291 -17.26 -4.63 18.03
CA LYS A 291 -16.23 -4.99 17.06
C LYS A 291 -16.75 -4.78 15.65
N LEU A 292 -16.06 -3.98 14.86
CA LEU A 292 -16.38 -3.72 13.46
C LEU A 292 -15.32 -4.35 12.56
N ALA A 293 -15.76 -5.05 11.52
CA ALA A 293 -14.89 -5.52 10.42
C ALA A 293 -14.77 -4.40 9.38
N LEU A 294 -13.62 -3.73 9.40
CA LEU A 294 -13.24 -2.64 8.52
C LEU A 294 -12.03 -3.05 7.68
N LEU A 295 -11.43 -2.08 7.00
CA LEU A 295 -10.22 -2.26 6.20
C LEU A 295 -9.11 -1.38 6.74
N ASP A 296 -7.86 -1.85 6.70
CA ASP A 296 -6.69 -1.03 7.04
C ASP A 296 -6.63 0.26 6.20
N HIS A 297 -7.14 0.21 4.97
CA HIS A 297 -7.36 1.39 4.13
C HIS A 297 -8.15 2.51 4.81
N TYR A 298 -9.17 2.18 5.62
CA TYR A 298 -10.02 3.16 6.28
C TYR A 298 -9.32 3.90 7.42
N LEU A 299 -8.27 3.29 7.99
CA LEU A 299 -7.42 3.94 8.99
C LEU A 299 -6.59 5.07 8.39
N PHE A 300 -6.24 4.99 7.10
CA PHE A 300 -5.31 5.92 6.46
C PHE A 300 -6.00 7.01 5.61
N VAL A 301 -7.29 6.85 5.31
CA VAL A 301 -8.08 7.88 4.60
C VAL A 301 -8.60 8.94 5.58
N PRO A 302 -8.72 10.21 5.17
CA PRO A 302 -9.08 11.30 6.08
C PRO A 302 -10.58 11.36 6.43
N PHE A 303 -11.39 10.42 5.94
CA PHE A 303 -12.85 10.50 6.01
C PHE A 303 -13.42 9.97 7.33
N PHE A 304 -12.67 9.13 8.04
CA PHE A 304 -13.14 8.38 9.21
C PHE A 304 -12.20 8.59 10.42
N PRO A 305 -11.99 9.83 10.89
CA PRO A 305 -11.03 10.13 11.94
C PRO A 305 -11.33 9.40 13.25
N THR A 306 -12.57 8.96 13.49
CA THR A 306 -12.88 8.12 14.66
C THR A 306 -12.03 6.85 14.72
N ILE A 307 -11.75 6.23 13.58
CA ILE A 307 -10.93 5.01 13.52
C ILE A 307 -9.51 5.30 14.02
N GLU A 308 -8.88 6.37 13.53
CA GLU A 308 -7.50 6.72 13.88
C GLU A 308 -7.36 7.23 15.33
N ILE A 309 -8.30 8.06 15.78
CA ILE A 309 -8.15 8.80 17.04
C ILE A 309 -8.48 7.93 18.26
N VAL A 310 -9.50 7.07 18.18
CA VAL A 310 -10.00 6.33 19.34
C VAL A 310 -10.21 4.83 19.09
N GLY A 311 -9.99 4.35 17.86
CA GLY A 311 -10.16 2.94 17.53
C GLY A 311 -9.07 2.06 18.12
N GLU A 312 -9.47 0.98 18.80
CA GLU A 312 -8.56 -0.13 19.05
C GLU A 312 -8.50 -0.99 17.77
N ASN A 313 -7.48 -0.72 16.95
CA ASN A 313 -7.36 -1.25 15.59
C ASN A 313 -6.40 -2.44 15.52
N LYS A 314 -6.90 -3.58 15.03
CA LYS A 314 -6.13 -4.80 14.79
C LYS A 314 -6.19 -5.19 13.32
N ILE A 315 -5.11 -4.91 12.59
CA ILE A 315 -4.95 -5.35 11.19
C ILE A 315 -4.73 -6.86 11.15
N LEU A 316 -5.56 -7.58 10.40
CA LEU A 316 -5.55 -9.05 10.33
C LEU A 316 -4.62 -9.55 9.23
N TYR A 317 -3.32 -9.49 9.51
CA TYR A 317 -2.24 -9.98 8.65
C TYR A 317 -2.18 -11.54 8.63
N PRO A 318 -1.70 -12.21 7.56
CA PRO A 318 -1.12 -11.71 6.31
C PRO A 318 -2.09 -11.63 5.12
N LYS A 319 -3.37 -11.95 5.32
CA LYS A 319 -4.30 -12.11 4.19
C LYS A 319 -4.83 -10.76 3.71
N PHE A 320 -4.67 -10.49 2.42
CA PHE A 320 -5.43 -9.44 1.78
C PHE A 320 -6.92 -9.79 1.77
N ILE A 321 -7.80 -8.79 1.68
CA ILE A 321 -9.26 -9.01 1.60
C ILE A 321 -9.64 -10.01 0.51
N ARG A 322 -8.98 -9.96 -0.65
CA ARG A 322 -9.22 -10.93 -1.75
C ARG A 322 -8.96 -12.38 -1.33
N ASN A 323 -8.01 -12.62 -0.42
CA ASN A 323 -7.72 -13.95 0.09
C ASN A 323 -8.75 -14.39 1.13
N VAL A 324 -9.21 -13.47 1.99
CA VAL A 324 -10.30 -13.72 2.94
C VAL A 324 -11.57 -14.14 2.20
N ILE A 325 -11.93 -13.40 1.15
CA ILE A 325 -13.09 -13.70 0.31
C ILE A 325 -12.88 -15.02 -0.44
N ALA A 326 -11.69 -15.29 -0.97
CA ALA A 326 -11.38 -16.57 -1.61
C ALA A 326 -11.64 -17.76 -0.68
N ASP A 327 -11.16 -17.70 0.56
CA ASP A 327 -11.34 -18.76 1.54
C ASP A 327 -12.83 -18.97 1.88
N TYR A 328 -13.57 -17.87 2.07
CA TYR A 328 -15.01 -17.93 2.33
C TYR A 328 -15.77 -18.54 1.15
N LEU A 329 -15.52 -18.09 -0.08
CA LEU A 329 -16.16 -18.64 -1.27
C LEU A 329 -15.83 -20.12 -1.45
N SER A 330 -14.60 -20.56 -1.14
CA SER A 330 -14.21 -21.98 -1.22
C SER A 330 -15.01 -22.88 -0.27
N LYS A 331 -15.39 -22.35 0.90
CA LYS A 331 -16.20 -23.05 1.90
C LYS A 331 -17.68 -23.07 1.52
N LYS A 332 -18.19 -21.94 1.02
CA LYS A 332 -19.61 -21.78 0.67
C LYS A 332 -19.98 -22.45 -0.65
N TYR A 333 -19.05 -22.43 -1.62
CA TYR A 333 -19.25 -22.95 -2.98
C TYR A 333 -18.08 -23.87 -3.37
N PRO A 334 -17.93 -25.04 -2.71
CA PRO A 334 -16.85 -25.97 -3.01
C PRO A 334 -16.91 -26.47 -4.46
N ILE A 335 -15.75 -26.81 -5.01
CA ILE A 335 -15.55 -27.24 -6.42
C ILE A 335 -16.19 -28.60 -6.70
#